data_AF-A0AAD5QEK0-F1
#
_entry.id   AF-A0AAD5QEK0-F1
#
_cell.length_a   1.000
_cell.length_b   1.000
_cell.length_c   1.000
_cell.angle_alpha   90.00
_cell.angle_beta   90.00
_cell.angle_gamma   90.00
#
_symmetry.space_group_name_H-M   'P 1'
#
loop_
_entity.id
_entity.type
_entity.pdbx_description
1 polymer ?
#
loop_
_entity_poly.entity_id
_entity_poly.type
_entity_poly.pdbx_seq_one_letter_code
_entity_poly.pdbx_strand_id
1 'polypeptide(L)'
;MARKQGSKPAKSAAANSTGQKSSTKKGGLNWSVLVLISSAIAVISYVTYTEFISPPNQIRKLLPLIKGLPFEKTKWGSYRPHAYFGLRTKDPRSPLFGIMWYEQPDVVQMPHMRHWCDQGDGLEHYAWYSADGRTFGRQNISEHAGNISIDWINSGETWTARLRMVPKTRYTLIIYLVAQESRSKFRIGHHLKSIISGQTELFGDVRLAINLKNEDKVLHSSLVWDDVDIHLDHLNDIVLMNTRALQSESGIVYQLDQQKPYHEGRFAAVQLNLHTDVEIEIAFSTRHAQAKVGPQFQKELVKRESDFNNRFERSFHLEGKNYSPVELQMAKVALSNMLGGIGYWYGYNRVQKGGASVTVPYGPHELLSAVPSRSYFPRGFLWDEGFHNMLIRRFDPNSA
;
A
#
# COMPACT_ATOMS: atom_id res chain seq x y z
N MET A 1 -80.62 79.75 42.90
CA MET A 1 -81.57 80.68 42.25
C MET A 1 -81.50 80.49 40.75
N ALA A 2 -82.68 80.36 40.11
CA ALA A 2 -83.04 80.83 38.77
C ALA A 2 -82.06 80.61 37.58
N ARG A 3 -82.47 80.20 36.38
CA ARG A 3 -83.76 79.77 35.83
C ARG A 3 -83.47 79.28 34.40
N LYS A 4 -84.24 78.27 33.99
CA LYS A 4 -84.46 77.79 32.63
C LYS A 4 -84.57 78.91 31.58
N GLN A 5 -84.20 78.58 30.35
CA GLN A 5 -85.04 78.49 29.13
C GLN A 5 -84.10 78.25 27.94
N GLY A 6 -84.29 77.36 26.98
CA GLY A 6 -85.47 76.62 26.54
C GLY A 6 -85.70 76.94 25.06
N SER A 7 -85.51 75.99 24.15
CA SER A 7 -86.35 75.71 22.97
C SER A 7 -85.63 74.78 21.97
N LYS A 8 -86.45 74.15 21.13
CA LYS A 8 -86.33 72.81 20.53
C LYS A 8 -86.19 72.93 18.99
N PRO A 9 -86.19 71.85 18.18
CA PRO A 9 -85.12 71.54 17.22
C PRO A 9 -85.51 71.68 15.74
N ALA A 10 -84.52 71.53 14.85
CA ALA A 10 -84.74 71.09 13.47
C ALA A 10 -83.66 70.07 13.06
N LYS A 11 -84.10 68.88 12.62
CA LYS A 11 -83.36 67.90 11.81
C LYS A 11 -83.03 68.54 10.45
N SER A 12 -82.03 68.19 9.64
CA SER A 12 -81.27 66.97 9.37
C SER A 12 -80.11 67.34 8.42
N ALA A 13 -78.97 66.65 8.51
CA ALA A 13 -78.27 66.05 7.36
C ALA A 13 -76.93 65.48 7.86
N ALA A 14 -76.70 64.21 7.55
CA ALA A 14 -75.51 63.46 7.90
C ALA A 14 -74.31 63.89 7.04
N ALA A 15 -73.14 64.02 7.65
CA ALA A 15 -71.85 63.84 7.00
C ALA A 15 -70.79 63.47 8.05
N ASN A 16 -70.41 62.19 8.06
CA ASN A 16 -69.27 61.67 8.81
C ASN A 16 -67.96 62.20 8.22
N SER A 17 -67.08 62.76 9.06
CA SER A 17 -65.65 62.86 8.74
C SER A 17 -64.81 62.48 9.96
N THR A 18 -64.34 61.24 9.94
CA THR A 18 -63.31 60.73 10.85
C THR A 18 -61.95 61.00 10.23
N GLY A 19 -61.17 61.88 10.87
CA GLY A 19 -59.78 62.17 10.51
C GLY A 19 -58.88 60.95 10.75
N GLN A 20 -58.36 60.39 9.67
CA GLN A 20 -57.46 59.25 9.63
C GLN A 20 -56.01 59.73 9.75
N LYS A 21 -55.31 59.36 10.84
CA LYS A 21 -53.85 59.54 10.95
C LYS A 21 -53.16 58.62 9.94
N SER A 22 -52.43 59.19 8.97
CA SER A 22 -51.61 58.45 8.02
C SER A 22 -50.39 57.86 8.71
N SER A 23 -50.32 56.53 8.82
CA SER A 23 -49.06 55.83 9.08
C SER A 23 -48.37 55.56 7.75
N THR A 24 -47.19 56.13 7.57
CA THR A 24 -46.29 55.82 6.47
C THR A 24 -45.75 54.40 6.68
N LYS A 25 -46.35 53.40 6.02
CA LYS A 25 -45.75 52.07 5.87
C LYS A 25 -44.50 52.21 5.00
N LYS A 26 -43.32 52.25 5.62
CA LYS A 26 -42.07 51.93 4.93
C LYS A 26 -42.18 50.47 4.48
N GLY A 27 -42.24 50.24 3.16
CA GLY A 27 -42.14 48.92 2.57
C GLY A 27 -40.77 48.32 2.84
N GLY A 28 -40.62 47.66 3.99
CA GLY A 28 -39.48 46.79 4.28
C GLY A 28 -39.70 45.44 3.61
N LEU A 29 -38.63 44.90 3.03
CA LEU A 29 -38.64 43.57 2.43
C LEU A 29 -39.07 42.53 3.48
N ASN A 30 -40.05 41.69 3.14
CA ASN A 30 -40.57 40.66 4.04
C ASN A 30 -39.43 39.73 4.52
N TRP A 31 -39.38 39.40 5.81
CA TRP A 31 -38.33 38.58 6.42
C TRP A 31 -38.10 37.26 5.68
N SER A 32 -39.18 36.62 5.22
CA SER A 32 -39.13 35.40 4.41
C SER A 32 -38.38 35.60 3.08
N VAL A 33 -38.53 36.77 2.47
CA VAL A 33 -37.84 37.14 1.22
C VAL A 33 -36.35 37.38 1.47
N LEU A 34 -36.00 38.00 2.60
CA LEU A 34 -34.59 38.19 2.99
C LEU A 34 -33.88 36.85 3.24
N VAL A 35 -34.56 35.89 3.90
CA VAL A 35 -34.02 34.54 4.13
C VAL A 35 -33.82 33.78 2.80
N LEU A 36 -34.75 33.91 1.86
CA LEU A 36 -34.62 33.31 0.53
C LEU A 36 -33.46 33.91 -0.26
N ILE A 37 -33.30 35.23 -0.23
CA ILE A 37 -32.19 35.92 -0.90
C ILE A 37 -30.84 35.51 -0.26
N SER A 38 -30.76 35.46 1.07
CA SER A 38 -29.54 35.01 1.76
C SER A 38 -29.19 33.56 1.43
N SER A 39 -30.20 32.67 1.38
CA SER A 39 -30.01 31.27 0.98
C SER A 39 -29.53 31.17 -0.46
N ALA A 40 -30.12 31.95 -1.38
CA ALA A 40 -29.70 31.98 -2.78
C ALA A 40 -28.26 32.50 -2.94
N ILE A 41 -27.89 33.56 -2.22
CA ILE A 41 -26.51 34.08 -2.21
C ILE A 41 -25.54 33.06 -1.63
N ALA A 42 -25.91 32.35 -0.56
CA ALA A 42 -25.08 31.29 0.02
C ALA A 42 -24.86 30.15 -0.98
N VAL A 43 -25.91 29.73 -1.70
CA VAL A 43 -25.81 28.71 -2.75
C VAL A 43 -24.96 29.21 -3.92
N ILE A 44 -25.18 30.43 -4.41
CA ILE A 44 -24.38 31.01 -5.51
C ILE A 44 -22.92 31.18 -5.10
N SER A 45 -22.65 31.63 -3.87
CA SER A 45 -21.30 31.79 -3.35
C SER A 45 -20.62 30.44 -3.18
N TYR A 46 -21.34 29.44 -2.67
CA TYR A 46 -20.85 28.07 -2.57
C TYR A 46 -20.52 27.50 -3.94
N VAL A 47 -21.44 27.60 -4.90
CA VAL A 47 -21.24 27.13 -6.29
C VAL A 47 -20.09 27.89 -6.96
N THR A 48 -20.01 29.21 -6.81
CA THR A 48 -18.94 30.01 -7.41
C THR A 48 -17.59 29.63 -6.80
N TYR A 49 -17.56 29.48 -5.48
CA TYR A 49 -16.37 29.04 -4.76
C TYR A 49 -15.94 27.63 -5.20
N THR A 50 -16.86 26.66 -5.27
CA THR A 50 -16.51 25.29 -5.66
C THR A 50 -16.17 25.16 -7.14
N GLU A 51 -16.84 25.87 -8.03
CA GLU A 51 -16.68 25.72 -9.48
C GLU A 51 -15.52 26.54 -10.06
N PHE A 52 -15.23 27.71 -9.47
CA PHE A 52 -14.28 28.68 -10.03
C PHE A 52 -13.12 29.05 -9.10
N ILE A 53 -13.24 28.90 -7.77
CA ILE A 53 -12.18 29.32 -6.83
C ILE A 53 -11.45 28.10 -6.24
N SER A 54 -12.16 26.99 -6.02
CA SER A 54 -11.63 25.81 -5.35
C SER A 54 -10.52 25.17 -6.18
N PRO A 55 -9.28 25.14 -5.67
CA PRO A 55 -8.12 24.65 -6.41
C PRO A 55 -8.25 23.20 -6.94
N PRO A 56 -8.84 22.23 -6.21
CA PRO A 56 -9.01 20.85 -6.71
C PRO A 56 -9.91 20.73 -7.94
N ASN A 57 -10.99 21.52 -8.01
CA ASN A 57 -11.95 21.45 -9.12
C ASN A 57 -11.38 22.10 -10.40
N GLN A 58 -10.61 23.17 -10.27
CA GLN A 58 -9.90 23.75 -11.41
C GLN A 58 -8.92 22.76 -12.05
N ILE A 59 -8.16 22.01 -11.24
CA ILE A 59 -7.22 21.01 -11.78
C ILE A 59 -7.96 19.84 -12.42
N ARG A 60 -9.04 19.32 -11.82
CA ARG A 60 -9.83 18.24 -12.43
C ARG A 60 -10.45 18.61 -13.78
N LYS A 61 -10.82 19.88 -13.98
CA LYS A 61 -11.30 20.38 -15.28
C LYS A 61 -10.18 20.47 -16.32
N LEU A 62 -8.94 20.74 -15.90
CA LEU A 62 -7.79 20.91 -16.79
C LEU A 62 -7.05 19.59 -17.08
N LEU A 63 -7.02 18.68 -16.12
CA LEU A 63 -6.36 17.38 -16.18
C LEU A 63 -7.42 16.32 -15.83
N PRO A 64 -8.07 15.71 -16.82
CA PRO A 64 -9.02 14.63 -16.57
C PRO A 64 -8.30 13.45 -15.93
N LEU A 65 -8.98 12.77 -15.02
CA LEU A 65 -8.47 11.54 -14.41
C LEU A 65 -8.12 10.52 -15.49
N ILE A 66 -6.84 10.17 -15.56
CA ILE A 66 -6.36 9.13 -16.45
C ILE A 66 -6.80 7.79 -15.85
N LYS A 67 -7.71 7.09 -16.52
CA LYS A 67 -8.07 5.72 -16.17
C LYS A 67 -7.02 4.78 -16.74
N GLY A 68 -6.38 3.99 -15.88
CA GLY A 68 -5.42 2.97 -16.30
C GLY A 68 -6.08 1.81 -17.06
N LEU A 69 -5.24 0.95 -17.61
CA LEU A 69 -5.68 -0.31 -18.23
C LEU A 69 -6.26 -1.27 -17.17
N PRO A 70 -7.24 -2.11 -17.52
CA PRO A 70 -7.80 -3.08 -16.60
C PRO A 70 -6.74 -4.14 -16.24
N PHE A 71 -6.35 -4.18 -14.96
CA PHE A 71 -5.47 -5.23 -14.43
C PHE A 71 -6.26 -6.42 -13.91
N GLU A 72 -5.66 -7.61 -13.97
CA GLU A 72 -6.11 -8.75 -13.16
C GLU A 72 -5.83 -8.47 -11.69
N LYS A 73 -6.86 -8.00 -10.97
CA LYS A 73 -6.76 -7.44 -9.60
C LYS A 73 -6.39 -8.44 -8.52
N THR A 74 -6.63 -9.73 -8.76
CA THR A 74 -6.37 -10.81 -7.80
C THR A 74 -4.99 -11.45 -7.97
N LYS A 75 -4.29 -11.14 -9.06
CA LYS A 75 -2.99 -11.76 -9.35
C LYS A 75 -1.85 -11.05 -8.62
N TRP A 76 -1.13 -11.83 -7.82
CA TRP A 76 -0.01 -11.37 -7.01
C TRP A 76 1.27 -11.17 -7.82
N GLY A 77 2.12 -10.23 -7.40
CA GLY A 77 3.47 -10.07 -7.91
C GLY A 77 4.36 -9.32 -6.93
N SER A 78 5.66 -9.25 -7.26
CA SER A 78 6.66 -8.47 -6.51
C SER A 78 6.55 -6.97 -6.77
N TYR A 79 5.31 -6.43 -6.77
CA TYR A 79 4.99 -5.05 -7.15
C TYR A 79 5.29 -4.02 -6.04
N ARG A 80 6.27 -4.31 -5.18
CA ARG A 80 6.75 -3.46 -4.09
C ARG A 80 8.27 -3.28 -4.21
N PRO A 81 8.77 -2.61 -5.26
CA PRO A 81 10.19 -2.63 -5.61
C PRO A 81 11.09 -1.97 -4.55
N HIS A 82 10.53 -1.09 -3.70
CA HIS A 82 11.20 -0.49 -2.55
C HIS A 82 11.54 -1.51 -1.44
N ALA A 83 10.85 -2.64 -1.35
CA ALA A 83 11.15 -3.68 -0.35
C ALA A 83 12.20 -4.65 -0.89
N TYR A 84 13.06 -5.18 -0.01
CA TYR A 84 13.94 -6.30 -0.39
C TYR A 84 13.14 -7.49 -0.88
N PHE A 85 12.07 -7.84 -0.17
CA PHE A 85 11.06 -8.77 -0.68
C PHE A 85 9.67 -8.43 -0.11
N GLY A 86 8.71 -8.31 -1.02
CA GLY A 86 7.32 -8.06 -0.69
C GLY A 86 6.42 -8.32 -1.89
N LEU A 87 5.19 -8.74 -1.60
CA LEU A 87 4.21 -9.08 -2.63
C LEU A 87 2.95 -8.25 -2.42
N ARG A 88 2.29 -7.91 -3.53
CA ARG A 88 0.95 -7.32 -3.57
C ARG A 88 0.27 -7.64 -4.90
N THR A 89 -1.02 -7.39 -5.00
CA THR A 89 -1.71 -7.33 -6.28
C THR A 89 -1.79 -5.90 -6.81
N LYS A 90 -2.22 -5.78 -8.07
CA LYS A 90 -2.47 -4.52 -8.77
C LYS A 90 -3.87 -3.97 -8.44
N ASP A 91 -4.18 -3.92 -7.16
CA ASP A 91 -5.40 -3.29 -6.63
C ASP A 91 -5.03 -2.50 -5.36
N PRO A 92 -5.61 -1.29 -5.16
CA PRO A 92 -5.33 -0.48 -3.98
C PRO A 92 -5.69 -1.18 -2.66
N ARG A 93 -6.61 -2.14 -2.70
CA ARG A 93 -7.13 -2.87 -1.54
C ARG A 93 -6.35 -4.13 -1.23
N SER A 94 -5.33 -4.44 -2.04
CA SER A 94 -4.46 -5.59 -1.83
C SER A 94 -3.88 -5.56 -0.42
N PRO A 95 -3.99 -6.63 0.38
CA PRO A 95 -3.10 -6.79 1.51
C PRO A 95 -1.65 -6.79 1.01
N LEU A 96 -0.74 -6.19 1.77
CA LEU A 96 0.68 -6.17 1.43
C LEU A 96 1.41 -7.18 2.29
N PHE A 97 2.13 -8.08 1.63
CA PHE A 97 3.07 -9.00 2.25
C PHE A 97 4.48 -8.42 2.19
N GLY A 98 5.27 -8.65 3.24
CA GLY A 98 6.70 -8.38 3.24
C GLY A 98 7.44 -9.15 4.32
N ILE A 99 8.77 -9.10 4.21
CA ILE A 99 9.67 -9.60 5.23
C ILE A 99 10.56 -8.47 5.73
N MET A 100 11.00 -8.58 6.97
CA MET A 100 12.08 -7.80 7.55
C MET A 100 13.05 -8.77 8.22
N TRP A 101 14.31 -8.38 8.40
CA TRP A 101 15.23 -9.18 9.18
C TRP A 101 16.32 -8.32 9.82
N TYR A 102 16.99 -8.86 10.83
CA TYR A 102 18.15 -8.24 11.44
C TYR A 102 19.04 -9.28 12.12
N GLU A 103 20.31 -8.94 12.27
CA GLU A 103 21.25 -9.63 13.15
C GLU A 103 20.96 -9.24 14.60
N GLN A 104 20.77 -10.21 15.49
CA GLN A 104 20.50 -9.98 16.90
C GLN A 104 21.77 -9.45 17.60
N PRO A 105 21.70 -8.24 18.19
CA PRO A 105 22.83 -7.71 18.95
C PRO A 105 23.15 -8.56 20.19
N ASP A 106 24.44 -8.62 20.53
CA ASP A 106 24.92 -9.26 21.76
C ASP A 106 24.82 -8.33 23.00
N VAL A 107 24.53 -7.05 22.77
CA VAL A 107 24.35 -6.01 23.78
C VAL A 107 22.99 -5.34 23.62
N VAL A 108 22.43 -4.78 24.69
CA VAL A 108 21.14 -4.07 24.64
C VAL A 108 21.29 -2.78 23.82
N GLN A 109 20.94 -2.87 22.54
CA GLN A 109 20.83 -1.77 21.60
C GLN A 109 19.65 -1.99 20.63
N MET A 110 19.28 -0.96 19.89
CA MET A 110 18.30 -1.11 18.82
C MET A 110 18.93 -1.90 17.65
N PRO A 111 18.30 -2.98 17.17
CA PRO A 111 18.81 -3.73 16.04
C PRO A 111 18.67 -2.94 14.74
N HIS A 112 19.62 -3.12 13.82
CA HIS A 112 19.57 -2.53 12.49
C HIS A 112 18.69 -3.39 11.57
N MET A 113 17.49 -2.91 11.27
CA MET A 113 16.47 -3.66 10.53
C MET A 113 16.59 -3.49 9.02
N ARG A 114 16.66 -4.62 8.30
CA ARG A 114 16.53 -4.67 6.84
C ARG A 114 15.06 -4.78 6.47
N HIS A 115 14.58 -3.88 5.61
CA HIS A 115 13.20 -3.90 5.13
C HIS A 115 13.08 -3.28 3.75
N TRP A 116 13.35 -1.97 3.68
CA TRP A 116 13.45 -1.21 2.46
C TRP A 116 14.83 -1.38 1.86
N CYS A 117 14.91 -1.39 0.53
CA CYS A 117 16.18 -1.39 -0.17
C CYS A 117 16.90 -0.07 0.14
N ASP A 118 18.02 -0.14 0.85
CA ASP A 118 18.83 1.01 1.22
C ASP A 118 20.31 0.71 0.88
N GLN A 119 21.00 1.64 0.23
CA GLN A 119 22.45 1.48 0.00
C GLN A 119 23.25 1.60 1.30
N GLY A 120 22.69 2.24 2.33
CA GLY A 120 23.28 2.33 3.66
C GLY A 120 23.28 1.02 4.44
N ASP A 121 22.54 -0.01 3.99
CA ASP A 121 22.47 -1.31 4.68
C ASP A 121 23.77 -2.12 4.61
N GLY A 122 24.68 -1.78 3.69
CA GLY A 122 25.97 -2.46 3.55
C GLY A 122 25.86 -3.91 3.08
N LEU A 123 24.80 -4.28 2.36
CA LEU A 123 24.68 -5.61 1.74
C LEU A 123 25.77 -5.81 0.68
N GLU A 124 26.39 -6.98 0.65
CA GLU A 124 27.41 -7.33 -0.36
C GLU A 124 26.78 -7.34 -1.76
N HIS A 125 25.60 -7.97 -1.89
CA HIS A 125 24.76 -7.86 -3.07
C HIS A 125 23.31 -8.28 -2.78
N TYR A 126 22.37 -7.76 -3.55
CA TYR A 126 21.02 -8.31 -3.66
C TYR A 126 20.52 -8.18 -5.11
N ALA A 127 20.00 -9.26 -5.67
CA ALA A 127 19.58 -9.26 -7.06
C ALA A 127 18.55 -10.36 -7.36
N TRP A 128 17.60 -10.04 -8.24
CA TRP A 128 16.84 -11.06 -8.96
C TRP A 128 17.75 -11.71 -10.00
N TYR A 129 18.00 -13.01 -9.88
CA TYR A 129 18.78 -13.73 -10.89
C TYR A 129 17.92 -14.40 -11.95
N SER A 130 16.62 -14.57 -11.67
CA SER A 130 15.61 -15.03 -12.63
C SER A 130 14.24 -14.49 -12.20
N ALA A 131 13.62 -13.64 -13.01
CA ALA A 131 12.28 -13.11 -12.72
C ALA A 131 11.59 -12.65 -14.01
N ASP A 132 10.29 -12.98 -14.15
CA ASP A 132 9.47 -12.55 -15.28
C ASP A 132 8.62 -11.30 -14.98
N GLY A 133 8.70 -10.76 -13.75
CA GLY A 133 7.92 -9.61 -13.29
C GLY A 133 6.42 -9.89 -13.08
N ARG A 134 5.96 -11.14 -13.23
CA ARG A 134 4.51 -11.45 -13.28
C ARG A 134 4.10 -12.70 -12.53
N THR A 135 4.89 -13.77 -12.59
CA THR A 135 4.47 -15.08 -12.10
C THR A 135 5.47 -15.68 -11.14
N PHE A 136 6.75 -15.41 -11.28
CA PHE A 136 7.76 -15.93 -10.37
C PHE A 136 8.96 -15.01 -10.25
N GLY A 137 9.77 -15.27 -9.24
CA GLY A 137 11.07 -14.65 -9.12
C GLY A 137 11.98 -15.45 -8.19
N ARG A 138 13.27 -15.34 -8.47
CA ARG A 138 14.36 -15.92 -7.69
C ARG A 138 15.38 -14.85 -7.39
N GLN A 139 15.63 -14.61 -6.11
CA GLN A 139 16.50 -13.55 -5.61
C GLN A 139 17.46 -14.10 -4.58
N ASN A 140 18.70 -13.62 -4.62
CA ASN A 140 19.69 -13.86 -3.57
C ASN A 140 20.05 -12.52 -2.93
N ILE A 141 20.20 -12.54 -1.61
CA ILE A 141 20.65 -11.44 -0.77
C ILE A 141 21.82 -11.96 0.05
N SER A 142 22.94 -11.27 -0.01
CA SER A 142 24.17 -11.60 0.71
C SER A 142 24.61 -10.39 1.53
N GLU A 143 24.89 -10.64 2.80
CA GLU A 143 25.37 -9.64 3.75
C GLU A 143 26.42 -10.25 4.69
N HIS A 144 27.02 -9.40 5.51
CA HIS A 144 28.09 -9.82 6.41
C HIS A 144 27.64 -10.96 7.33
N ALA A 145 26.43 -10.87 7.87
CA ALA A 145 25.92 -11.78 8.88
C ALA A 145 25.24 -13.04 8.30
N GLY A 146 24.98 -13.14 6.98
CA GLY A 146 24.31 -14.30 6.42
C GLY A 146 23.88 -14.18 4.96
N ASN A 147 23.32 -15.27 4.43
CA ASN A 147 22.77 -15.33 3.08
C ASN A 147 21.28 -15.70 3.12
N ILE A 148 20.49 -15.05 2.26
CA ILE A 148 19.06 -15.30 2.10
C ILE A 148 18.78 -15.55 0.62
N SER A 149 18.26 -16.73 0.30
CA SER A 149 17.70 -17.04 -1.03
C SER A 149 16.19 -17.04 -0.96
N ILE A 150 15.54 -16.40 -1.93
CA ILE A 150 14.09 -16.20 -1.99
C ILE A 150 13.60 -16.64 -3.37
N ASP A 151 12.81 -17.71 -3.40
CA ASP A 151 12.11 -18.18 -4.59
C ASP A 151 10.60 -18.01 -4.39
N TRP A 152 9.85 -17.46 -5.34
CA TRP A 152 8.40 -17.34 -5.20
C TRP A 152 7.64 -17.63 -6.49
N ILE A 153 6.40 -18.10 -6.35
CA ILE A 153 5.44 -18.29 -7.44
C ILE A 153 4.04 -17.82 -7.02
N ASN A 154 3.25 -17.29 -7.95
CA ASN A 154 1.80 -17.11 -7.77
C ASN A 154 0.98 -18.23 -8.43
N SER A 155 -0.30 -18.37 -8.06
CA SER A 155 -1.26 -19.24 -8.72
C SER A 155 -2.67 -18.65 -8.59
N GLY A 156 -3.02 -17.74 -9.52
CA GLY A 156 -4.25 -16.96 -9.41
C GLY A 156 -4.18 -16.01 -8.21
N GLU A 157 -5.07 -16.19 -7.25
CA GLU A 157 -5.16 -15.39 -6.02
C GLU A 157 -4.25 -15.85 -4.87
N THR A 158 -3.51 -16.95 -5.06
CA THR A 158 -2.58 -17.50 -4.06
C THR A 158 -1.13 -17.34 -4.47
N TRP A 159 -0.22 -17.52 -3.52
CA TRP A 159 1.22 -17.55 -3.79
C TRP A 159 1.97 -18.34 -2.72
N THR A 160 3.16 -18.78 -3.08
CA THR A 160 4.11 -19.41 -2.17
C THR A 160 5.49 -18.80 -2.38
N ALA A 161 6.16 -18.50 -1.29
CA ALA A 161 7.55 -18.05 -1.26
C ALA A 161 8.37 -19.00 -0.39
N ARG A 162 9.49 -19.49 -0.91
CA ARG A 162 10.46 -20.29 -0.18
C ARG A 162 11.67 -19.45 0.15
N LEU A 163 11.95 -19.32 1.44
CA LEU A 163 13.14 -18.64 1.97
C LEU A 163 14.13 -19.70 2.43
N ARG A 164 15.38 -19.61 1.96
CA ARG A 164 16.51 -20.35 2.50
C ARG A 164 17.43 -19.37 3.17
N MET A 165 17.62 -19.50 4.47
CA MET A 165 18.48 -18.62 5.25
C MET A 165 19.64 -19.44 5.79
N VAL A 166 20.86 -18.97 5.55
CA VAL A 166 22.12 -19.54 6.02
C VAL A 166 22.78 -18.45 6.87
N PRO A 167 22.38 -18.30 8.14
CA PRO A 167 22.91 -17.26 9.01
C PRO A 167 24.29 -17.65 9.54
N LYS A 168 25.24 -16.71 9.55
CA LYS A 168 26.55 -16.87 10.20
C LYS A 168 26.49 -16.49 11.68
N THR A 169 25.52 -15.67 12.06
CA THR A 169 25.28 -15.20 13.43
C THR A 169 23.80 -15.38 13.81
N ARG A 170 23.37 -14.84 14.95
CA ARG A 170 21.98 -14.97 15.42
C ARG A 170 21.07 -14.05 14.60
N TYR A 171 20.13 -14.63 13.86
CA TYR A 171 19.22 -13.88 12.98
C TYR A 171 17.83 -13.79 13.56
N THR A 172 17.13 -12.74 13.18
CA THR A 172 15.69 -12.61 13.36
C THR A 172 15.05 -12.38 12.00
N LEU A 173 14.06 -13.20 11.65
CA LEU A 173 13.18 -12.99 10.50
C LEU A 173 11.81 -12.53 11.00
N ILE A 174 11.25 -11.50 10.38
CA ILE A 174 9.89 -11.01 10.63
C ILE A 174 9.11 -11.14 9.34
N ILE A 175 7.96 -11.81 9.41
CA ILE A 175 7.02 -12.01 8.32
C ILE A 175 5.75 -11.24 8.65
N TYR A 176 5.28 -10.39 7.74
CA TYR A 176 4.14 -9.52 8.04
C TYR A 176 3.11 -9.42 6.92
N LEU A 177 1.87 -9.10 7.33
CA LEU A 177 0.79 -8.62 6.48
C LEU A 177 0.32 -7.26 6.98
N VAL A 178 0.05 -6.35 6.03
CA VAL A 178 -0.58 -5.06 6.32
C VAL A 178 -1.77 -4.79 5.40
N ALA A 179 -2.88 -4.37 6.00
CA ALA A 179 -4.13 -4.06 5.33
C ALA A 179 -4.12 -2.59 4.87
N GLN A 180 -4.41 -2.39 3.58
CA GLN A 180 -4.54 -1.04 3.02
C GLN A 180 -5.84 -0.35 3.44
N GLU A 181 -6.89 -1.14 3.73
CA GLU A 181 -8.20 -0.64 4.11
C GLU A 181 -8.51 -0.85 5.59
N SER A 182 -9.39 0.00 6.12
CA SER A 182 -9.76 -0.01 7.54
C SER A 182 -10.61 -1.20 7.95
N ARG A 183 -11.38 -1.79 7.03
CA ARG A 183 -12.23 -2.97 7.30
C ARG A 183 -11.48 -4.29 7.20
N SER A 184 -10.31 -4.29 6.58
CA SER A 184 -9.48 -5.49 6.46
C SER A 184 -8.66 -5.65 7.74
N LYS A 185 -8.77 -6.81 8.40
CA LYS A 185 -8.13 -7.09 9.69
C LYS A 185 -7.47 -8.46 9.69
N PHE A 186 -6.38 -8.57 10.43
CA PHE A 186 -5.60 -9.78 10.63
C PHE A 186 -5.48 -10.10 12.11
N ARG A 187 -5.37 -11.38 12.42
CA ARG A 187 -5.12 -11.95 13.73
C ARG A 187 -3.99 -12.96 13.64
N ILE A 188 -3.24 -13.10 14.72
CA ILE A 188 -2.22 -14.15 14.83
C ILE A 188 -2.92 -15.48 15.05
N GLY A 189 -2.51 -16.51 14.32
CA GLY A 189 -3.00 -17.85 14.59
C GLY A 189 -2.08 -18.59 15.57
N HIS A 190 -2.64 -19.60 16.23
CA HIS A 190 -1.97 -20.34 17.30
C HIS A 190 -1.03 -21.46 16.80
N HIS A 191 -0.90 -21.64 15.49
CA HIS A 191 -0.16 -22.74 14.88
C HIS A 191 0.62 -22.27 13.65
N LEU A 192 1.79 -22.84 13.37
CA LEU A 192 2.59 -22.46 12.20
C LEU A 192 1.88 -22.70 10.86
N LYS A 193 0.97 -23.69 10.82
CA LYS A 193 0.09 -23.89 9.67
C LYS A 193 -0.82 -22.69 9.38
N SER A 194 -0.92 -21.71 10.29
CA SER A 194 -1.78 -20.52 10.21
C SER A 194 -1.20 -19.32 10.96
N ILE A 195 0.05 -18.93 10.72
CA ILE A 195 0.68 -17.85 11.50
C ILE A 195 -0.12 -16.53 11.50
N ILE A 196 -0.81 -16.22 10.39
CA ILE A 196 -1.69 -15.06 10.29
C ILE A 196 -2.97 -15.50 9.58
N SER A 197 -4.13 -15.08 10.08
CA SER A 197 -5.40 -15.23 9.37
C SER A 197 -6.17 -13.91 9.42
N GLY A 198 -7.14 -13.72 8.54
CA GLY A 198 -7.91 -12.49 8.55
C GLY A 198 -8.97 -12.44 7.47
N GLN A 199 -9.63 -11.30 7.39
CA GLN A 199 -10.59 -11.01 6.34
C GLN A 199 -10.15 -9.74 5.62
N THR A 200 -10.20 -9.77 4.29
CA THR A 200 -9.85 -8.64 3.42
C THR A 200 -11.02 -8.34 2.48
N GLU A 201 -11.17 -7.09 2.07
CA GLU A 201 -12.24 -6.74 1.12
C GLU A 201 -12.03 -7.38 -0.26
N LEU A 202 -10.77 -7.57 -0.68
CA LEU A 202 -10.44 -8.11 -2.00
C LEU A 202 -10.56 -9.63 -2.09
N PHE A 203 -10.18 -10.36 -1.04
CA PHE A 203 -10.08 -11.82 -1.07
C PHE A 203 -11.03 -12.53 -0.08
N GLY A 204 -11.79 -11.80 0.72
CA GLY A 204 -12.56 -12.39 1.82
C GLY A 204 -11.62 -13.01 2.85
N ASP A 205 -11.91 -14.24 3.27
CA ASP A 205 -11.11 -14.96 4.26
C ASP A 205 -9.75 -15.37 3.67
N VAL A 206 -8.67 -14.99 4.37
CA VAL A 206 -7.29 -15.24 3.97
C VAL A 206 -6.49 -15.88 5.10
N ARG A 207 -5.46 -16.62 4.72
CA ARG A 207 -4.54 -17.29 5.64
C ARG A 207 -3.13 -17.27 5.11
N LEU A 208 -2.19 -16.93 6.00
CA LEU A 208 -0.76 -17.09 5.80
C LEU A 208 -0.28 -18.26 6.67
N ALA A 209 0.35 -19.24 6.03
CA ALA A 209 0.92 -20.42 6.67
C ALA A 209 2.43 -20.42 6.47
N ILE A 210 3.16 -21.02 7.41
CA ILE A 210 4.57 -21.39 7.19
C ILE A 210 4.75 -22.88 7.37
N ASN A 211 5.65 -23.45 6.57
CA ASN A 211 6.15 -24.79 6.74
C ASN A 211 7.66 -24.72 7.02
N LEU A 212 8.06 -25.28 8.15
CA LEU A 212 9.40 -25.19 8.71
C LEU A 212 9.87 -26.59 9.12
N LYS A 213 11.09 -26.98 8.75
CA LYS A 213 11.72 -28.18 9.33
C LYS A 213 12.22 -27.84 10.74
N ASN A 214 11.94 -28.71 11.72
CA ASN A 214 12.30 -28.53 13.14
C ASN A 214 11.56 -27.36 13.85
N GLU A 215 10.25 -27.27 13.64
CA GLU A 215 9.34 -26.28 14.28
C GLU A 215 9.58 -26.11 15.78
N ASP A 216 9.70 -27.20 16.53
CA ASP A 216 9.81 -27.19 17.99
C ASP A 216 11.07 -26.47 18.52
N LYS A 217 12.04 -26.17 17.65
CA LYS A 217 13.30 -25.52 18.01
C LYS A 217 13.34 -24.03 17.68
N VAL A 218 12.34 -23.48 16.99
CA VAL A 218 12.33 -22.06 16.59
C VAL A 218 11.46 -21.25 17.53
N LEU A 219 12.13 -20.40 18.31
CA LEU A 219 11.47 -19.38 19.12
C LEU A 219 10.74 -18.41 18.21
N HIS A 220 9.44 -18.25 18.43
CA HIS A 220 8.61 -17.31 17.70
C HIS A 220 7.85 -16.38 18.64
N SER A 221 7.62 -15.16 18.18
CA SER A 221 6.81 -14.14 18.85
C SER A 221 5.98 -13.40 17.80
N SER A 222 4.98 -12.63 18.22
CA SER A 222 4.06 -12.00 17.28
C SER A 222 3.58 -10.64 17.75
N LEU A 223 3.16 -9.82 16.81
CA LEU A 223 2.61 -8.49 17.05
C LEU A 223 1.36 -8.27 16.20
N VAL A 224 0.32 -7.74 16.82
CA VAL A 224 -0.84 -7.16 16.13
C VAL A 224 -0.93 -5.69 16.48
N TRP A 225 -1.20 -4.87 15.47
CA TRP A 225 -1.32 -3.43 15.61
C TRP A 225 -2.51 -2.90 14.79
N ASP A 226 -3.32 -2.06 15.43
CA ASP A 226 -4.54 -1.51 14.84
C ASP A 226 -4.77 -0.04 15.18
N ASP A 227 -3.76 0.78 14.90
CA ASP A 227 -3.91 2.24 15.04
C ASP A 227 -4.50 2.86 13.75
N VAL A 228 -5.11 4.04 13.89
CA VAL A 228 -5.74 4.76 12.78
C VAL A 228 -4.68 5.23 11.77
N ASP A 229 -3.49 5.57 12.26
CA ASP A 229 -2.39 6.18 11.52
C ASP A 229 -1.28 5.18 11.13
N ILE A 230 -1.65 3.98 10.68
CA ILE A 230 -0.65 3.03 10.13
C ILE A 230 -0.15 3.56 8.78
N HIS A 231 1.04 4.17 8.84
CA HIS A 231 1.81 4.60 7.70
C HIS A 231 2.79 3.50 7.26
N LEU A 232 2.81 3.20 5.97
CA LEU A 232 3.61 2.07 5.44
C LEU A 232 5.11 2.27 5.66
N ASP A 233 5.59 3.50 5.60
CA ASP A 233 6.97 3.91 5.82
C ASP A 233 7.43 3.72 7.27
N HIS A 234 6.51 3.66 8.24
CA HIS A 234 6.82 3.52 9.67
C HIS A 234 6.70 2.08 10.19
N LEU A 235 6.53 1.08 9.32
CA LEU A 235 6.34 -0.31 9.75
C LEU A 235 7.54 -0.85 10.54
N ASN A 236 8.76 -0.45 10.19
CA ASN A 236 9.97 -0.79 10.94
C ASN A 236 9.91 -0.25 12.36
N ASP A 237 9.50 1.02 12.52
CA ASP A 237 9.42 1.68 13.82
C ASP A 237 8.40 0.99 14.72
N ILE A 238 7.25 0.60 14.17
CA ILE A 238 6.22 -0.17 14.91
C ILE A 238 6.81 -1.48 15.45
N VAL A 239 7.55 -2.22 14.62
CA VAL A 239 8.17 -3.49 15.02
C VAL A 239 9.25 -3.24 16.08
N LEU A 240 10.14 -2.28 15.85
CA LEU A 240 11.25 -1.93 16.74
C LEU A 240 10.76 -1.44 18.11
N MET A 241 9.74 -0.58 18.15
CA MET A 241 9.14 -0.08 19.41
C MET A 241 8.45 -1.18 20.23
N ASN A 242 8.01 -2.25 19.57
CA ASN A 242 7.42 -3.43 20.21
C ASN A 242 8.43 -4.60 20.30
N THR A 243 9.73 -4.35 20.12
CA THR A 243 10.76 -5.36 20.33
C THR A 243 11.40 -5.16 21.70
N ARG A 244 11.53 -6.24 22.48
CA ARG A 244 12.21 -6.24 23.79
C ARG A 244 13.43 -7.14 23.78
N ALA A 245 14.49 -6.68 24.44
CA ALA A 245 15.67 -7.48 24.75
C ALA A 245 15.44 -8.24 26.06
N LEU A 246 15.46 -9.56 26.00
CA LEU A 246 15.29 -10.44 27.15
C LEU A 246 16.58 -11.22 27.41
N GLN A 247 17.00 -11.29 28.66
CA GLN A 247 18.14 -12.12 29.04
C GLN A 247 17.73 -13.60 29.02
N SER A 248 18.49 -14.42 28.30
CA SER A 248 18.37 -15.89 28.28
C SER A 248 19.68 -16.53 28.71
N GLU A 249 19.66 -17.85 28.93
CA GLU A 249 20.86 -18.66 29.23
C GLU A 249 21.88 -18.60 28.08
N SER A 250 21.42 -18.42 26.84
CA SER A 250 22.25 -18.32 25.63
C SER A 250 22.59 -16.87 25.23
N GLY A 251 22.31 -15.89 26.10
CA GLY A 251 22.56 -14.47 25.85
C GLY A 251 21.29 -13.65 25.67
N ILE A 252 21.42 -12.44 25.13
CA ILE A 252 20.30 -11.52 24.94
C ILE A 252 19.49 -11.95 23.72
N VAL A 253 18.19 -12.18 23.88
CA VAL A 253 17.27 -12.54 22.81
C VAL A 253 16.28 -11.40 22.59
N TYR A 254 16.17 -10.96 21.34
CA TYR A 254 15.20 -9.94 20.96
C TYR A 254 13.90 -10.60 20.53
N GLN A 255 12.75 -10.17 21.09
CA GLN A 255 11.43 -10.72 20.78
C GLN A 255 10.37 -9.64 20.68
N LEU A 256 9.35 -9.87 19.85
CA LEU A 256 8.17 -9.01 19.81
C LEU A 256 7.38 -9.20 21.10
N ASP A 257 7.07 -8.08 21.74
CA ASP A 257 6.20 -8.00 22.89
C ASP A 257 5.08 -7.02 22.61
N GLN A 258 3.86 -7.56 22.54
CA GLN A 258 2.68 -6.78 22.24
C GLN A 258 2.28 -5.95 23.46
N GLN A 259 2.60 -4.66 23.43
CA GLN A 259 2.32 -3.77 24.56
C GLN A 259 0.82 -3.46 24.73
N LYS A 260 0.06 -3.41 23.62
CA LYS A 260 -1.38 -3.12 23.60
C LYS A 260 -2.17 -4.38 23.19
N PRO A 261 -3.25 -4.74 23.90
CA PRO A 261 -3.97 -6.02 23.70
C PRO A 261 -4.92 -5.97 22.48
N TYR A 262 -4.37 -5.87 21.27
CA TYR A 262 -5.13 -6.03 20.03
C TYR A 262 -5.31 -7.51 19.71
N HIS A 263 -6.57 -7.96 19.63
CA HIS A 263 -6.90 -9.31 19.17
C HIS A 263 -6.83 -9.45 17.65
N GLU A 264 -7.14 -8.37 16.94
CA GLU A 264 -7.02 -8.25 15.50
C GLU A 264 -6.57 -6.82 15.14
N GLY A 265 -6.01 -6.65 13.94
CA GLY A 265 -5.52 -5.36 13.49
C GLY A 265 -5.13 -5.33 12.03
N ARG A 266 -4.94 -4.12 11.51
CA ARG A 266 -4.50 -3.89 10.13
C ARG A 266 -3.06 -4.34 9.90
N PHE A 267 -2.20 -4.39 10.91
CA PHE A 267 -0.84 -4.90 10.80
C PHE A 267 -0.68 -6.12 11.71
N ALA A 268 -0.17 -7.22 11.13
CA ALA A 268 0.16 -8.43 11.85
C ALA A 268 1.55 -8.90 11.42
N ALA A 269 2.40 -9.19 12.40
CA ALA A 269 3.76 -9.64 12.19
C ALA A 269 4.07 -10.86 13.06
N VAL A 270 4.83 -11.80 12.51
CA VAL A 270 5.34 -12.98 13.21
C VAL A 270 6.84 -13.00 13.07
N GLN A 271 7.53 -13.06 14.20
CA GLN A 271 8.96 -13.09 14.32
C GLN A 271 9.44 -14.53 14.56
N LEU A 272 10.50 -14.93 13.87
CA LEU A 272 11.21 -16.20 14.03
C LEU A 272 12.68 -15.90 14.35
N ASN A 273 13.18 -16.41 15.48
CA ASN A 273 14.60 -16.31 15.84
C ASN A 273 15.35 -17.54 15.32
N LEU A 274 16.36 -17.30 14.50
CA LEU A 274 17.05 -18.30 13.70
C LEU A 274 18.53 -18.33 14.07
N HIS A 275 19.04 -19.53 14.35
CA HIS A 275 20.45 -19.76 14.73
C HIS A 275 21.15 -20.79 13.86
N THR A 276 20.42 -21.41 12.94
CA THR A 276 20.91 -22.46 12.05
C THR A 276 20.30 -22.29 10.68
N ASP A 277 20.89 -22.97 9.69
CA ASP A 277 20.34 -23.08 8.35
C ASP A 277 18.89 -23.53 8.39
N VAL A 278 18.05 -22.79 7.67
CA VAL A 278 16.62 -23.01 7.69
C VAL A 278 16.00 -22.78 6.32
N GLU A 279 15.02 -23.62 5.99
CA GLU A 279 14.18 -23.47 4.82
C GLU A 279 12.73 -23.28 5.28
N ILE A 280 12.12 -22.18 4.86
CA ILE A 280 10.77 -21.77 5.24
C ILE A 280 9.94 -21.63 3.98
N GLU A 281 8.85 -22.38 3.85
CA GLU A 281 7.85 -22.12 2.81
C GLU A 281 6.70 -21.31 3.41
N ILE A 282 6.53 -20.08 2.93
CA ILE A 282 5.45 -19.16 3.29
C ILE A 282 4.37 -19.28 2.22
N ALA A 283 3.15 -19.60 2.62
CA ALA A 283 2.03 -19.85 1.72
C ALA A 283 0.83 -18.96 2.07
N PHE A 284 0.36 -18.19 1.09
CA PHE A 284 -0.86 -17.40 1.19
C PHE A 284 -1.99 -18.09 0.44
N SER A 285 -3.06 -18.41 1.17
CA SER A 285 -4.26 -19.06 0.65
C SER A 285 -5.49 -18.20 0.96
N THR A 286 -6.52 -18.38 0.16
CA THR A 286 -7.86 -17.81 0.37
C THR A 286 -8.83 -18.93 0.77
N ARG A 287 -10.10 -18.58 1.00
CA ARG A 287 -11.18 -19.57 1.13
C ARG A 287 -11.36 -20.44 -0.12
N HIS A 288 -11.09 -19.91 -1.30
CA HIS A 288 -11.42 -20.55 -2.58
C HIS A 288 -10.24 -21.29 -3.21
N ALA A 289 -9.00 -20.91 -2.87
CA ALA A 289 -7.80 -21.45 -3.47
C ALA A 289 -6.70 -21.71 -2.44
N GLN A 290 -5.99 -22.82 -2.64
CA GLN A 290 -4.81 -23.19 -1.84
C GLN A 290 -3.53 -22.91 -2.62
N ALA A 291 -2.50 -22.46 -1.91
CA ALA A 291 -1.19 -22.24 -2.50
C ALA A 291 -0.48 -23.58 -2.84
N LYS A 292 0.32 -23.57 -3.91
CA LYS A 292 1.15 -24.72 -4.31
C LYS A 292 2.38 -24.79 -3.41
N VAL A 293 2.48 -25.82 -2.56
CA VAL A 293 3.60 -26.00 -1.60
C VAL A 293 4.42 -27.26 -1.90
N GLY A 294 5.59 -27.41 -1.27
CA GLY A 294 6.42 -28.61 -1.35
C GLY A 294 6.77 -29.04 -2.78
N PRO A 295 6.51 -30.30 -3.17
CA PRO A 295 6.81 -30.78 -4.53
C PRO A 295 6.06 -30.02 -5.64
N GLN A 296 4.84 -29.54 -5.38
CA GLN A 296 4.06 -28.79 -6.36
C GLN A 296 4.68 -27.41 -6.62
N PHE A 297 5.15 -26.75 -5.55
CA PHE A 297 5.93 -25.51 -5.66
C PHE A 297 7.16 -25.73 -6.53
N GLN A 298 7.97 -26.74 -6.19
CA GLN A 298 9.23 -27.00 -6.89
C GLN A 298 9.01 -27.27 -8.38
N LYS A 299 8.01 -28.09 -8.72
CA LYS A 299 7.67 -28.41 -10.10
C LYS A 299 7.28 -27.16 -10.89
N GLU A 300 6.45 -26.31 -10.30
CA GLU A 300 5.99 -25.07 -10.95
C GLU A 300 7.13 -24.06 -11.10
N LEU A 301 7.99 -23.91 -10.09
CA LEU A 301 9.15 -23.00 -10.12
C LEU A 301 10.12 -23.36 -11.25
N VAL A 302 10.52 -24.64 -11.34
CA VAL A 302 11.42 -25.13 -12.41
C VAL A 302 10.81 -24.92 -13.79
N LYS A 303 9.49 -25.17 -13.93
CA LYS A 303 8.77 -24.93 -15.17
C LYS A 303 8.86 -23.44 -15.57
N ARG A 304 8.56 -22.52 -14.67
CA ARG A 304 8.56 -21.07 -14.96
C ARG A 304 9.94 -20.53 -15.27
N GLU A 305 10.96 -21.02 -14.58
CA GLU A 305 12.35 -20.69 -14.89
C GLU A 305 12.77 -21.19 -16.28
N SER A 306 12.37 -22.41 -16.66
CA SER A 306 12.59 -22.92 -18.02
C SER A 306 11.85 -22.09 -19.06
N ASP A 307 10.57 -21.77 -18.82
CA ASP A 307 9.78 -20.91 -19.71
C ASP A 307 10.40 -19.51 -19.87
N PHE A 308 10.91 -18.93 -18.78
CA PHE A 308 11.66 -17.67 -18.78
C PHE A 308 12.93 -17.76 -19.63
N ASN A 309 13.78 -18.77 -19.39
CA ASN A 309 15.02 -18.96 -20.15
C ASN A 309 14.74 -19.14 -21.65
N ASN A 310 13.76 -19.98 -21.99
CA ASN A 310 13.36 -20.21 -23.37
C ASN A 310 12.80 -18.94 -24.02
N ARG A 311 12.08 -18.11 -23.28
CA ARG A 311 11.57 -16.83 -23.79
C ARG A 311 12.68 -15.80 -23.95
N PHE A 312 13.60 -15.73 -23.00
CA PHE A 312 14.76 -14.85 -23.03
C PHE A 312 15.57 -15.10 -24.31
N GLU A 313 15.95 -16.35 -24.57
CA GLU A 313 16.73 -16.68 -25.76
C GLU A 313 15.93 -16.42 -27.05
N ARG A 314 14.64 -16.76 -27.07
CA ARG A 314 13.75 -16.43 -28.21
C ARG A 314 13.60 -14.92 -28.47
N SER A 315 13.78 -14.07 -27.46
CA SER A 315 13.58 -12.62 -27.59
C SER A 315 14.86 -11.90 -28.02
N PHE A 316 16.01 -12.35 -27.51
CA PHE A 316 17.29 -11.64 -27.67
C PHE A 316 18.30 -12.35 -28.58
N HIS A 317 18.15 -13.65 -28.79
CA HIS A 317 19.02 -14.49 -29.63
C HIS A 317 20.49 -14.27 -29.30
N LEU A 318 20.88 -14.51 -28.04
CA LEU A 318 22.23 -14.17 -27.55
C LEU A 318 23.18 -15.37 -27.63
N GLU A 319 22.68 -16.60 -27.54
CA GLU A 319 23.54 -17.81 -27.60
C GLU A 319 24.28 -17.90 -28.94
N GLY A 320 23.67 -17.45 -30.04
CA GLY A 320 24.30 -17.41 -31.36
C GLY A 320 25.29 -16.27 -31.59
N LYS A 321 25.53 -15.38 -30.61
CA LYS A 321 26.32 -14.15 -30.76
C LYS A 321 27.72 -14.21 -30.15
N ASN A 322 28.22 -15.41 -29.86
CA ASN A 322 29.58 -15.65 -29.37
C ASN A 322 29.93 -14.93 -28.05
N TYR A 323 28.93 -14.71 -27.19
CA TYR A 323 29.12 -14.19 -25.84
C TYR A 323 29.58 -15.29 -24.89
N SER A 324 30.37 -14.91 -23.88
CA SER A 324 30.77 -15.79 -22.79
C SER A 324 29.57 -16.18 -21.90
N PRO A 325 29.66 -17.29 -21.15
CA PRO A 325 28.62 -17.67 -20.19
C PRO A 325 28.32 -16.57 -19.15
N VAL A 326 29.34 -15.80 -18.75
CA VAL A 326 29.21 -14.70 -17.80
C VAL A 326 28.40 -13.54 -18.39
N GLU A 327 28.65 -13.16 -19.66
CA GLU A 327 27.88 -12.11 -20.34
C GLU A 327 26.43 -12.52 -20.55
N LEU A 328 26.18 -13.78 -20.91
CA LEU A 328 24.81 -14.32 -21.03
C LEU A 328 24.08 -14.29 -19.69
N GLN A 329 24.76 -14.67 -18.60
CA GLN A 329 24.20 -14.59 -17.25
C GLN A 329 23.95 -13.14 -16.83
N MET A 330 24.90 -12.24 -17.10
CA MET A 330 24.77 -10.80 -16.82
C MET A 330 23.53 -10.23 -17.52
N ALA A 331 23.31 -10.56 -18.80
CA ALA A 331 22.13 -10.10 -19.54
C ALA A 331 20.81 -10.62 -18.93
N LYS A 332 20.78 -11.88 -18.49
CA LYS A 332 19.61 -12.48 -17.81
C LYS A 332 19.34 -11.81 -16.47
N VAL A 333 20.38 -11.56 -15.66
CA VAL A 333 20.27 -10.88 -14.36
C VAL A 333 19.83 -9.43 -14.56
N ALA A 334 20.35 -8.72 -15.56
CA ALA A 334 19.96 -7.35 -15.87
C ALA A 334 18.46 -7.25 -16.21
N LEU A 335 17.97 -8.11 -17.11
CA LEU A 335 16.55 -8.18 -17.43
C LEU A 335 15.70 -8.56 -16.20
N SER A 336 16.14 -9.56 -15.44
CA SER A 336 15.43 -10.03 -14.25
C SER A 336 15.28 -8.95 -13.18
N ASN A 337 16.31 -8.13 -12.96
CA ASN A 337 16.23 -7.01 -12.02
C ASN A 337 15.33 -5.88 -12.53
N MET A 338 15.35 -5.58 -13.83
CA MET A 338 14.41 -4.61 -14.40
C MET A 338 12.95 -5.08 -14.25
N LEU A 339 12.66 -6.34 -14.59
CA LEU A 339 11.32 -6.93 -14.45
C LEU A 339 10.91 -7.07 -12.98
N GLY A 340 11.83 -7.48 -12.11
CA GLY A 340 11.64 -7.55 -10.66
C GLY A 340 11.54 -6.18 -9.98
N GLY A 341 11.89 -5.11 -10.69
CA GLY A 341 11.71 -3.72 -10.28
C GLY A 341 10.36 -3.12 -10.65
N ILE A 342 9.49 -3.85 -11.38
CA ILE A 342 8.14 -3.37 -11.69
C ILE A 342 7.34 -3.24 -10.40
N GLY A 343 6.76 -2.07 -10.17
CA GLY A 343 5.95 -1.76 -9.00
C GLY A 343 4.54 -1.33 -9.36
N TYR A 344 3.66 -1.38 -8.35
CA TYR A 344 2.30 -0.86 -8.43
C TYR A 344 2.08 0.20 -7.36
N TRP A 345 1.65 1.39 -7.78
CA TRP A 345 1.33 2.52 -6.92
C TRP A 345 -0.13 2.93 -7.10
N TYR A 346 -0.71 3.38 -5.99
CA TYR A 346 -2.02 4.02 -5.96
C TYR A 346 -1.97 5.23 -5.02
N GLY A 347 -2.55 6.34 -5.43
CA GLY A 347 -2.65 7.50 -4.55
C GLY A 347 -2.84 8.82 -5.29
N TYR A 348 -2.58 9.91 -4.57
CA TYR A 348 -2.72 11.27 -5.08
C TYR A 348 -1.33 11.87 -5.31
N ASN A 349 -1.13 12.48 -6.47
CA ASN A 349 0.05 13.26 -6.77
C ASN A 349 -0.11 14.67 -6.17
N ARG A 350 1.01 15.32 -5.84
CA ARG A 350 1.01 16.76 -5.52
C ARG A 350 1.35 17.53 -6.78
N VAL A 351 0.43 18.39 -7.23
CA VAL A 351 0.57 19.17 -8.47
C VAL A 351 0.49 20.66 -8.17
N GLN A 352 1.35 21.45 -8.81
CA GLN A 352 1.32 22.90 -8.77
C GLN A 352 1.10 23.43 -10.18
N LYS A 353 0.05 24.24 -10.35
CA LYS A 353 -0.18 24.94 -11.62
C LYS A 353 0.84 26.08 -11.76
N GLY A 354 1.36 26.30 -12.97
CA GLY A 354 2.29 27.41 -13.23
C GLY A 354 1.73 28.75 -12.71
N GLY A 355 2.49 29.41 -11.84
CA GLY A 355 2.11 30.68 -11.19
C GLY A 355 1.26 30.57 -9.92
N ALA A 356 0.81 29.37 -9.52
CA ALA A 356 0.12 29.18 -8.24
C ALA A 356 1.12 29.03 -7.08
N SER A 357 0.81 29.58 -5.90
CA SER A 357 1.65 29.48 -4.69
C SER A 357 1.42 28.20 -3.87
N VAL A 358 0.42 27.39 -4.22
CA VAL A 358 -0.01 26.23 -3.44
C VAL A 358 -0.07 24.97 -4.31
N THR A 359 0.42 23.85 -3.76
CA THR A 359 0.26 22.51 -4.35
C THR A 359 -1.10 21.93 -4.00
N VAL A 360 -1.74 21.22 -4.92
CA VAL A 360 -3.01 20.54 -4.69
C VAL A 360 -2.91 19.04 -4.96
N PRO A 361 -3.73 18.20 -4.31
CA PRO A 361 -3.79 16.78 -4.61
C PRO A 361 -4.48 16.52 -5.97
N TYR A 362 -3.88 15.67 -6.79
CA TYR A 362 -4.40 15.23 -8.09
C TYR A 362 -4.48 13.71 -8.17
N GLY A 363 -5.69 13.18 -8.35
CA GLY A 363 -5.95 11.74 -8.36
C GLY A 363 -7.32 11.35 -7.77
N PRO A 364 -7.47 10.08 -7.36
CA PRO A 364 -6.42 9.07 -7.25
C PRO A 364 -5.97 8.52 -8.62
N HIS A 365 -4.72 8.10 -8.72
CA HIS A 365 -4.15 7.43 -9.90
C HIS A 365 -3.66 6.03 -9.54
N GLU A 366 -3.62 5.16 -10.55
CA GLU A 366 -2.96 3.86 -10.52
C GLU A 366 -1.78 3.90 -11.50
N LEU A 367 -0.63 3.36 -11.09
CA LEU A 367 0.55 3.26 -11.93
C LEU A 367 1.18 1.88 -11.77
N LEU A 368 1.39 1.19 -12.90
CA LEU A 368 2.25 0.02 -13.01
C LEU A 368 3.45 0.43 -13.88
N SER A 369 4.67 0.37 -13.33
CA SER A 369 5.86 0.89 -14.02
C SER A 369 7.13 0.27 -13.43
N ALA A 370 8.16 0.16 -14.25
CA ALA A 370 9.51 -0.21 -13.78
C ALA A 370 10.17 0.97 -13.06
N VAL A 371 11.09 0.67 -12.16
CA VAL A 371 11.85 1.69 -11.42
C VAL A 371 13.29 1.75 -11.90
N PRO A 372 13.90 2.95 -12.00
CA PRO A 372 15.33 3.06 -12.34
C PRO A 372 16.23 2.42 -11.28
N SER A 373 15.83 2.50 -10.00
CA SER A 373 16.58 1.92 -8.88
C SER A 373 15.62 1.58 -7.74
N ARG A 374 15.75 0.37 -7.21
CA ARG A 374 14.97 -0.11 -6.07
C ARG A 374 15.28 0.64 -4.77
N SER A 375 16.51 1.15 -4.61
CA SER A 375 16.95 1.86 -3.41
C SER A 375 16.82 3.38 -3.51
N TYR A 376 17.18 3.99 -4.64
CA TYR A 376 17.18 5.46 -4.77
C TYR A 376 15.85 6.00 -5.29
N PHE A 377 15.25 5.28 -6.24
CA PHE A 377 14.15 5.79 -7.06
C PHE A 377 13.03 4.76 -7.20
N PRO A 378 12.43 4.27 -6.10
CA PRO A 378 11.42 3.21 -6.17
C PRO A 378 10.03 3.74 -6.58
N ARG A 379 9.98 4.45 -7.71
CA ARG A 379 8.80 5.08 -8.32
C ARG A 379 9.02 5.25 -9.82
N GLY A 380 7.93 5.41 -10.57
CA GLY A 380 8.01 5.63 -12.02
C GLY A 380 8.63 6.98 -12.37
N PHE A 381 9.48 6.97 -13.39
CA PHE A 381 10.04 8.18 -14.01
C PHE A 381 9.71 8.16 -15.51
N LEU A 382 9.12 9.26 -15.99
CA LEU A 382 8.52 9.30 -17.33
C LEU A 382 9.52 8.97 -18.46
N TRP A 383 10.74 9.51 -18.39
CA TRP A 383 11.73 9.34 -19.44
C TRP A 383 12.42 7.97 -19.35
N ASP A 384 12.77 7.51 -18.15
CA ASP A 384 13.34 6.18 -17.90
C ASP A 384 12.39 5.06 -18.36
N GLU A 385 11.08 5.23 -18.14
CA GLU A 385 10.06 4.25 -18.53
C GLU A 385 10.07 3.96 -20.03
N GLY A 386 10.43 4.94 -20.88
CA GLY A 386 10.62 4.74 -22.30
C GLY A 386 11.74 3.74 -22.61
N PHE A 387 12.87 3.85 -21.90
CA PHE A 387 14.01 2.94 -22.05
C PHE A 387 13.71 1.55 -21.48
N HIS A 388 13.06 1.47 -20.31
CA HIS A 388 12.60 0.20 -19.75
C HIS A 388 11.71 -0.57 -20.74
N ASN A 389 10.74 0.13 -21.35
CA ASN A 389 9.78 -0.49 -22.27
C ASN A 389 10.40 -1.02 -23.56
N MET A 390 11.56 -0.53 -24.00
CA MET A 390 12.27 -1.12 -25.15
C MET A 390 12.64 -2.58 -24.91
N LEU A 391 13.07 -2.91 -23.68
CA LEU A 391 13.44 -4.26 -23.29
C LEU A 391 12.22 -5.08 -22.88
N ILE A 392 11.32 -4.49 -22.09
CA ILE A 392 10.09 -5.16 -21.62
C ILE A 392 9.24 -5.60 -22.81
N ARG A 393 8.97 -4.72 -23.78
CA ARG A 393 8.17 -5.06 -24.96
C ARG A 393 8.80 -6.13 -25.83
N ARG A 394 10.13 -6.19 -25.89
CA ARG A 394 10.85 -7.24 -26.63
C ARG A 394 10.72 -8.60 -25.96
N PHE A 395 10.69 -8.64 -24.63
CA PHE A 395 10.58 -9.87 -23.85
C PHE A 395 9.12 -10.35 -23.65
N ASP A 396 8.20 -9.43 -23.35
CA ASP A 396 6.77 -9.69 -23.17
C ASP A 396 5.94 -8.57 -23.83
N PRO A 397 5.57 -8.72 -25.12
CA PRO A 397 4.82 -7.69 -25.86
C PRO A 397 3.46 -7.33 -25.25
N ASN A 398 2.89 -8.20 -24.42
CA ASN A 398 1.58 -8.04 -23.78
C ASN A 398 1.69 -7.51 -22.34
N SER A 399 2.85 -7.00 -21.94
CA SER A 399 3.10 -6.49 -20.58
C SER A 399 2.99 -4.96 -20.44
N ALA A 400 2.94 -4.23 -21.56
CA ALA A 400 2.78 -2.77 -21.61
C ALA A 400 1.32 -2.34 -21.76
#